data_AF-A0A9Q2ZUD4-F1
#
_entry.id   AF-A0A9Q2ZUD4-F1
#
_cell.length_a   1.000
_cell.length_b   1.000
_cell.length_c   1.000
_cell.angle_alpha   90.00
_cell.angle_beta   90.00
_cell.angle_gamma   90.00
#
_symmetry.space_group_name_H-M   'P 1'
#
loop_
_entity.id
_entity.type
_entity.pdbx_description
1 polymer ?
#
loop_
_entity_poly.entity_id
_entity_poly.type
_entity_poly.pdbx_seq_one_letter_code
_entity_poly.pdbx_strand_id
1 'polypeptide(L)'
;MIDFEINIADGKVKLDNKYLFIQREDTFIVSELYKYLESKNKMQRLIPYHYTVNTVLWFDKKFELIIRPLCFSNFPFMVQLIYKEGEYYQAISDWNKVSNIDMLNKEVDFLYRWVAEEYDLGEPDAKEKHSVTWRLEWGDITVCYDIKSFNCGIYITWN
;
A
#
# COMPACT_ATOMS: atom_id res chain seq x y z
N MET A 1 15.29 1.87 8.29
CA MET A 1 14.20 1.35 7.44
C MET A 1 13.12 0.84 8.38
N ILE A 2 11.86 0.79 7.96
CA ILE A 2 10.78 0.22 8.78
C ILE A 2 10.39 -1.10 8.15
N ASP A 3 10.36 -2.18 8.91
CA ASP A 3 9.96 -3.49 8.39
C ASP A 3 8.43 -3.57 8.35
N PHE A 4 7.85 -3.91 7.20
CA PHE A 4 6.43 -4.08 6.99
C PHE A 4 6.09 -5.57 6.97
N GLU A 5 5.13 -5.95 7.81
CA GLU A 5 4.60 -7.30 7.86
C GLU A 5 3.07 -7.24 7.81
N ILE A 6 2.45 -8.15 7.05
CA ILE A 6 1.02 -8.41 7.14
C ILE A 6 0.79 -9.91 7.34
N ASN A 7 -0.07 -10.24 8.29
CA ASN A 7 -0.57 -11.60 8.43
C ASN A 7 -1.82 -11.77 7.57
N ILE A 8 -1.71 -12.57 6.51
CA ILE A 8 -2.82 -12.79 5.56
C ILE A 8 -4.00 -13.54 6.18
N ALA A 9 -3.81 -14.28 7.27
CA ALA A 9 -4.90 -14.99 7.92
C ALA A 9 -5.85 -14.05 8.67
N ASP A 10 -5.36 -12.92 9.20
CA ASP A 10 -6.17 -12.02 10.04
C ASP A 10 -6.07 -10.53 9.69
N GLY A 11 -5.30 -10.18 8.67
CA GLY A 11 -5.17 -8.81 8.16
C GLY A 11 -4.38 -7.89 9.07
N LYS A 12 -3.76 -8.38 10.15
CA LYS A 12 -2.98 -7.52 11.05
C LYS A 12 -1.69 -7.10 10.38
N VAL A 13 -1.44 -5.79 10.41
CA VAL A 13 -0.22 -5.17 9.89
C VAL A 13 0.67 -4.73 11.05
N LYS A 14 1.97 -4.92 10.87
CA LYS A 14 3.01 -4.34 11.73
C LYS A 14 3.98 -3.51 10.92
N LEU A 15 4.48 -2.48 11.59
CA LEU A 15 5.62 -1.67 11.17
C LEU A 15 6.67 -1.77 12.28
N ASP A 16 7.79 -2.41 11.98
CA ASP A 16 8.73 -2.99 12.95
C ASP A 16 7.97 -3.84 13.99
N ASN A 17 7.96 -3.40 15.24
CA ASN A 17 7.31 -4.07 16.36
C ASN A 17 6.00 -3.39 16.80
N LYS A 18 5.43 -2.51 15.97
CA LYS A 18 4.21 -1.74 16.29
C LYS A 18 3.06 -2.12 15.37
N TYR A 19 1.90 -2.43 15.94
CA TYR A 19 0.69 -2.75 15.18
C TYR A 19 0.07 -1.50 14.56
N LEU A 20 -0.37 -1.65 13.31
CA LEU A 20 -1.26 -0.70 12.64
C LEU A 20 -2.70 -1.08 12.92
N PHE A 21 -3.38 -0.27 13.72
CA PHE A 21 -4.81 -0.46 14.00
C PHE A 21 -5.66 0.30 12.98
N ILE A 22 -6.72 -0.36 12.53
CA ILE A 22 -7.78 0.21 11.70
C ILE A 22 -8.59 1.16 12.58
N GLN A 23 -8.40 2.46 12.37
CA GLN A 23 -8.97 3.47 13.26
C GLN A 23 -9.20 4.79 12.52
N ARG A 24 -9.99 5.66 13.16
CA ARG A 24 -10.22 7.04 12.69
C ARG A 24 -8.95 7.87 12.82
N GLU A 25 -8.85 8.91 12.00
CA GLU A 25 -7.65 9.77 11.97
C GLU A 25 -7.30 10.37 13.35
N ASP A 26 -8.29 10.90 14.05
CA ASP A 26 -8.12 11.49 15.39
C ASP A 26 -7.49 10.52 16.39
N THR A 27 -7.79 9.23 16.26
CA THR A 27 -7.20 8.15 17.05
C THR A 27 -5.84 7.71 16.49
N PHE A 28 -5.69 7.68 15.16
CA PHE A 28 -4.45 7.30 14.48
C PHE A 28 -3.30 8.23 14.82
N ILE A 29 -3.49 9.55 14.76
CA ILE A 29 -2.41 10.54 14.96
C ILE A 29 -1.89 10.59 16.40
N VAL A 30 -2.61 10.00 17.35
CA VAL A 30 -2.16 9.86 18.75
C VAL A 30 -1.74 8.44 19.12
N SER A 31 -1.84 7.51 18.17
CA SER A 31 -1.53 6.09 18.36
C SER A 31 -0.04 5.85 18.65
N GLU A 32 0.25 4.72 19.29
CA GLU A 32 1.62 4.32 19.59
C GLU A 32 2.46 4.19 18.31
N LEU A 33 1.89 3.59 17.26
CA LEU A 33 2.56 3.45 15.96
C LEU A 33 2.89 4.81 15.35
N TYR A 34 1.93 5.73 15.30
CA TYR A 34 2.16 7.05 14.74
C TYR A 34 3.29 7.78 15.48
N LYS A 35 3.21 7.84 16.81
CA LYS A 35 4.23 8.47 17.66
C LYS A 35 5.60 7.81 17.48
N TYR A 36 5.64 6.50 17.33
CA TYR A 36 6.86 5.76 17.04
C TYR A 36 7.48 6.21 15.71
N LEU A 37 6.73 6.19 14.62
CA LEU A 37 7.21 6.59 13.30
C LEU A 37 7.60 8.07 13.23
N GLU A 38 6.86 8.93 13.91
CA GLU A 38 7.16 10.37 14.05
C GLU A 38 8.48 10.57 14.81
N SER A 39 8.69 9.89 15.94
CA SER A 39 9.93 9.98 16.73
C SER A 39 11.18 9.53 15.96
N LYS A 40 11.01 8.70 14.93
CA LYS A 40 12.07 8.23 14.02
C LYS A 40 12.24 9.13 12.79
N ASN A 41 11.48 10.22 12.70
CA ASN A 41 11.38 11.09 11.51
C ASN A 41 11.06 10.30 10.24
N LYS A 42 10.16 9.31 10.35
CA LYS A 42 9.71 8.43 9.26
C LYS A 42 8.31 8.72 8.79
N MET A 43 7.51 9.43 9.59
CA MET A 43 6.15 9.82 9.25
C MET A 43 6.14 11.18 8.57
N GLN A 44 5.52 11.27 7.40
CA GLN A 44 5.30 12.52 6.67
C GLN A 44 3.81 12.69 6.39
N ARG A 45 3.30 13.92 6.45
CA ARG A 45 1.93 14.25 6.05
C ARG A 45 1.99 15.32 4.96
N LEU A 46 2.13 14.86 3.72
CA LEU A 46 2.25 15.73 2.55
C LEU A 46 0.87 16.16 2.01
N ILE A 47 -0.12 15.28 2.11
CA ILE A 47 -1.49 15.49 1.66
C ILE A 47 -2.41 15.28 2.87
N PRO A 48 -3.48 16.07 3.06
CA PRO A 48 -4.45 15.82 4.12
C PRO A 48 -4.93 14.37 4.12
N TYR A 49 -5.03 13.76 5.30
CA TYR A 49 -5.50 12.39 5.49
C TYR A 49 -4.62 11.29 4.86
N HIS A 50 -3.42 11.61 4.36
CA HIS A 50 -2.47 10.67 3.80
C HIS A 50 -1.15 10.76 4.57
N TYR A 51 -0.78 9.66 5.20
CA TYR A 51 0.35 9.55 6.10
C TYR A 51 1.40 8.64 5.48
N THR A 52 2.51 9.22 5.04
CA THR A 52 3.53 8.57 4.24
C THR A 52 4.71 8.12 5.10
N VAL A 53 5.14 6.87 4.90
CA VAL A 53 6.43 6.37 5.35
C VAL A 53 7.29 6.09 4.13
N ASN A 54 8.29 6.95 3.91
CA ASN A 54 9.02 7.01 2.63
C ASN A 54 9.71 5.70 2.23
N THR A 55 10.10 4.86 3.19
CA THR A 55 10.76 3.59 2.90
C THR A 55 10.44 2.57 3.97
N VAL A 56 9.62 1.60 3.57
CA VAL A 56 9.39 0.36 4.30
C VAL A 56 10.02 -0.81 3.53
N LEU A 57 10.46 -1.84 4.25
CA LEU A 57 10.93 -3.09 3.68
C LEU A 57 9.81 -4.11 3.83
N TRP A 58 9.37 -4.72 2.73
CA TRP A 58 8.43 -5.83 2.77
C TRP A 58 9.09 -7.03 2.10
N PHE A 59 9.39 -8.06 2.89
CA PHE A 59 10.33 -9.12 2.52
C PHE A 59 11.69 -8.55 2.09
N ASP A 60 12.07 -8.71 0.83
CA ASP A 60 13.32 -8.21 0.25
C ASP A 60 13.15 -6.92 -0.56
N LYS A 61 11.93 -6.36 -0.64
CA LYS A 61 11.58 -5.24 -1.52
C LYS A 61 11.30 -3.96 -0.77
N LYS A 62 11.68 -2.82 -1.35
CA LYS A 62 11.47 -1.49 -0.77
C LYS A 62 10.20 -0.85 -1.32
N PHE A 63 9.36 -0.36 -0.42
CA PHE A 63 8.13 0.36 -0.76
C PHE A 63 8.09 1.74 -0.11
N GLU A 64 7.40 2.67 -0.75
CA GLU A 64 6.79 3.80 -0.07
C GLU A 64 5.41 3.39 0.42
N LEU A 65 5.13 3.62 1.71
CA LEU A 65 3.87 3.26 2.33
C LEU A 65 3.03 4.52 2.54
N ILE A 66 1.77 4.48 2.13
CA ILE A 66 0.79 5.53 2.39
C ILE A 66 -0.34 4.93 3.23
N ILE A 67 -0.56 5.47 4.41
CA ILE A 67 -1.65 5.09 5.31
C ILE A 67 -2.75 6.13 5.22
N ARG A 68 -3.98 5.68 5.00
CA ARG A 68 -5.19 6.49 4.95
C ARG A 68 -6.15 6.01 6.05
N PRO A 69 -6.16 6.68 7.21
CA PRO A 69 -7.09 6.39 8.29
C PRO A 69 -8.56 6.60 7.89
N LEU A 70 -9.49 6.14 8.73
CA LEU A 70 -10.92 6.37 8.52
C LEU A 70 -11.24 7.86 8.76
N CYS A 71 -11.42 8.62 7.68
CA CYS A 71 -11.75 10.05 7.75
C CYS A 71 -13.18 10.35 7.31
N PHE A 72 -13.73 9.56 6.39
CA PHE A 72 -15.03 9.76 5.76
C PHE A 72 -15.82 8.45 5.78
N SER A 73 -17.14 8.53 5.91
CA SER A 73 -18.01 7.34 6.07
C SER A 73 -17.95 6.35 4.90
N ASN A 74 -17.58 6.82 3.71
CA ASN A 74 -17.64 6.04 2.47
C ASN A 74 -16.27 5.59 1.97
N PHE A 75 -15.20 5.82 2.73
CA PHE A 75 -13.85 5.42 2.35
C PHE A 75 -13.29 4.46 3.40
N PRO A 76 -12.87 3.25 3.00
CA PRO A 76 -12.28 2.29 3.93
C PRO A 76 -10.94 2.81 4.44
N PHE A 77 -10.49 2.24 5.57
CA PHE A 77 -9.10 2.35 5.96
C PHE A 77 -8.26 1.69 4.87
N MET A 78 -7.21 2.36 4.42
CA MET A 78 -6.41 1.89 3.31
C MET A 78 -4.92 2.04 3.61
N VAL A 79 -4.18 1.03 3.21
CA VAL A 79 -2.73 1.08 3.02
C VAL A 79 -2.42 0.96 1.54
N GLN A 80 -1.57 1.84 1.02
CA GLN A 80 -1.00 1.74 -0.32
C GLN A 80 0.51 1.56 -0.21
N LEU A 81 1.06 0.63 -0.99
CA LEU A 81 2.48 0.32 -1.10
C LEU A 81 2.93 0.56 -2.54
N ILE A 82 3.86 1.50 -2.74
CA ILE A 82 4.42 1.84 -4.04
C ILE A 82 5.84 1.29 -4.13
N TYR A 83 6.10 0.42 -5.11
CA TYR A 83 7.39 -0.27 -5.23
C TYR A 83 8.50 0.66 -5.70
N LYS A 84 9.50 0.90 -4.85
CA LYS A 84 10.52 1.94 -5.08
C LYS A 84 11.54 1.59 -6.15
N GLU A 85 11.75 0.31 -6.39
CA GLU A 85 12.73 -0.19 -7.35
C GLU A 85 12.08 -0.46 -8.72
N GLY A 86 10.75 -0.34 -8.80
CA GLY A 86 9.99 -0.47 -10.03
C GLY A 86 10.15 0.74 -10.96
N GLU A 87 9.89 0.51 -12.24
CA GLU A 87 10.01 1.54 -13.28
C GLU A 87 9.04 2.69 -13.03
N TYR A 88 7.84 2.37 -12.51
CA TYR A 88 6.84 3.35 -12.12
C TYR A 88 7.37 4.39 -11.12
N TYR A 89 7.95 3.94 -9.99
CA TYR A 89 8.40 4.87 -8.95
C TYR A 89 9.52 5.78 -9.44
N GLN A 90 10.45 5.24 -10.24
CA GLN A 90 11.53 6.01 -10.84
C GLN A 90 11.03 7.04 -11.86
N ALA A 91 9.84 6.81 -12.43
CA ALA A 91 9.20 7.71 -13.37
C ALA A 91 8.32 8.78 -12.71
N ILE A 92 7.99 8.72 -11.42
CA ILE A 92 6.98 9.59 -10.75
C ILE A 92 7.16 11.10 -11.03
N SER A 93 8.40 11.57 -11.21
CA SER A 93 8.70 12.98 -11.50
C SER A 93 8.51 13.40 -12.97
N ASP A 94 8.22 12.45 -13.87
CA ASP A 94 8.04 12.65 -15.31
C ASP A 94 6.66 12.15 -15.74
N TRP A 95 5.72 13.09 -15.89
CA TRP A 95 4.33 12.80 -16.25
C TRP A 95 4.16 12.01 -17.55
N ASN A 96 5.03 12.23 -18.54
CA ASN A 96 4.96 11.53 -19.82
C ASN A 96 5.33 10.04 -19.66
N LYS A 97 6.19 9.71 -18.69
CA LYS A 97 6.52 8.32 -18.35
C LYS A 97 5.46 7.71 -17.46
N VAL A 98 4.97 8.44 -16.46
CA VAL A 98 3.93 7.96 -15.52
C VAL A 98 2.64 7.58 -16.24
N SER A 99 2.24 8.31 -17.28
CA SER A 99 1.06 8.01 -18.08
C SER A 99 1.25 6.89 -19.12
N ASN A 100 2.43 6.26 -19.17
CA ASN A 100 2.69 5.12 -20.04
C ASN A 100 1.98 3.86 -19.52
N ILE A 101 0.88 3.51 -20.18
CA ILE A 101 0.04 2.36 -19.84
C ILE A 101 0.80 1.03 -19.91
N ASP A 102 1.74 0.86 -20.85
CA ASP A 102 2.49 -0.39 -20.98
C ASP A 102 3.46 -0.60 -19.81
N MET A 103 4.08 0.48 -19.33
CA MET A 103 4.89 0.47 -18.11
C MET A 103 4.04 0.11 -16.90
N LEU A 104 2.88 0.76 -16.74
CA LEU A 104 1.96 0.50 -15.63
C LEU A 104 1.43 -0.94 -15.63
N ASN A 105 1.10 -1.49 -16.81
CA ASN A 105 0.67 -2.89 -16.93
C ASN A 105 1.79 -3.86 -16.52
N LYS A 106 3.04 -3.58 -16.88
CA LYS A 106 4.19 -4.40 -16.46
C LYS A 106 4.43 -4.32 -14.96
N GLU A 107 4.29 -3.13 -14.37
CA GLU A 107 4.43 -2.92 -12.94
C GLU A 107 3.35 -3.70 -12.16
N VAL A 108 2.09 -3.61 -12.59
CA VAL A 108 1.00 -4.42 -12.02
C VAL A 108 1.27 -5.91 -12.22
N ASP A 109 1.74 -6.33 -13.40
CA ASP A 109 2.03 -7.74 -13.68
C ASP A 109 3.13 -8.32 -12.78
N PHE A 110 4.18 -7.53 -12.55
CA PHE A 110 5.24 -7.88 -11.61
C PHE A 110 4.70 -7.97 -10.17
N LEU A 111 4.02 -6.92 -9.70
CA LEU A 111 3.58 -6.83 -8.31
C LEU A 111 2.53 -7.89 -7.96
N TYR A 112 1.60 -8.21 -8.87
CA TYR A 112 0.59 -9.24 -8.59
C TYR A 112 1.24 -10.63 -8.52
N ARG A 113 2.19 -10.95 -9.40
CA ARG A 113 2.87 -12.25 -9.37
C ARG A 113 3.66 -12.41 -8.09
N TRP A 114 4.40 -11.37 -7.72
CA TRP A 114 5.21 -11.37 -6.52
C TRP A 114 4.35 -11.54 -5.25
N VAL A 115 3.30 -10.73 -5.06
CA VAL A 115 2.47 -10.86 -3.84
C VAL A 115 1.73 -12.20 -3.77
N ALA A 116 1.31 -12.74 -4.92
CA ALA A 116 0.68 -14.05 -5.00
C ALA A 116 1.64 -15.17 -4.60
N GLU A 117 2.91 -15.08 -5.01
CA GLU A 117 3.96 -16.06 -4.68
C GLU A 117 4.37 -16.00 -3.21
N GLU A 118 4.64 -14.81 -2.66
CA GLU A 118 5.10 -14.65 -1.26
C GLU A 118 4.08 -15.16 -0.23
N TYR A 119 2.79 -15.10 -0.56
CA TYR A 119 1.71 -15.47 0.35
C TYR A 119 0.90 -16.69 -0.09
N ASP A 120 1.28 -17.33 -1.20
CA ASP A 120 0.53 -18.45 -1.79
C ASP A 120 -0.97 -18.15 -1.93
N LEU A 121 -1.31 -16.98 -2.48
CA LEU A 121 -2.70 -16.47 -2.53
C LEU A 121 -3.60 -17.22 -3.54
N GLY A 122 -3.03 -18.08 -4.38
CA GLY A 122 -3.75 -18.75 -5.45
C GLY A 122 -4.32 -17.79 -6.52
N GLU A 123 -5.38 -18.23 -7.20
CA GLU A 123 -6.04 -17.45 -8.24
C GLU A 123 -6.79 -16.23 -7.66
N PRO A 124 -6.72 -15.06 -8.30
CA PRO A 124 -7.44 -13.87 -7.85
C PRO A 124 -8.95 -13.96 -8.09
N ASP A 125 -9.73 -13.40 -7.16
CA ASP A 125 -11.19 -13.29 -7.28
C ASP A 125 -11.66 -12.37 -8.41
N ALA A 126 -10.84 -11.37 -8.75
CA ALA A 126 -11.10 -10.47 -9.85
C ALA A 126 -9.80 -10.09 -10.56
N LYS A 127 -9.83 -10.15 -11.90
CA LYS A 127 -8.71 -9.77 -12.75
C LYS A 127 -9.22 -8.96 -13.94
N GLU A 128 -8.87 -7.69 -13.94
CA GLU A 128 -9.08 -6.76 -15.05
C GLU A 128 -7.74 -6.37 -15.68
N LYS A 129 -7.78 -5.63 -16.80
CA LYS A 129 -6.57 -5.23 -17.53
C LYS A 129 -5.54 -4.49 -16.66
N HIS A 130 -6.00 -3.74 -15.66
CA HIS A 130 -5.19 -2.83 -14.85
C HIS A 130 -5.33 -3.09 -13.34
N SER A 131 -6.00 -4.18 -12.95
CA SER A 131 -6.30 -4.48 -11.55
C SER A 131 -6.39 -5.98 -11.31
N VAL A 132 -5.78 -6.45 -10.24
CA VAL A 132 -5.87 -7.84 -9.75
C VAL A 132 -6.22 -7.80 -8.27
N THR A 133 -7.28 -8.51 -7.87
CA THR A 133 -7.81 -8.45 -6.49
C THR A 133 -8.02 -9.84 -5.92
N TRP A 134 -7.55 -10.03 -4.69
CA TRP A 134 -7.91 -11.13 -3.80
C TRP A 134 -8.79 -10.60 -2.67
N ARG A 135 -9.92 -11.28 -2.44
CA ARG A 135 -10.87 -10.97 -1.37
C ARG A 135 -10.67 -11.93 -0.21
N LEU A 136 -10.23 -11.40 0.91
CA LEU A 136 -9.97 -12.14 2.15
C LEU A 136 -11.10 -11.87 3.14
N GLU A 137 -11.23 -12.73 4.16
CA GLU A 137 -12.30 -12.58 5.16
C GLU A 137 -12.26 -11.22 5.89
N TRP A 138 -11.06 -10.66 6.06
CA TRP A 138 -10.84 -9.40 6.77
C TRP A 138 -10.79 -8.16 5.85
N GLY A 139 -10.71 -8.34 4.52
CA GLY A 139 -10.52 -7.24 3.58
C GLY A 139 -9.97 -7.66 2.23
N ASP A 140 -9.46 -6.72 1.45
CA ASP A 140 -9.00 -6.94 0.08
C ASP A 140 -7.52 -6.58 -0.08
N ILE A 141 -6.82 -7.36 -0.91
CA ILE A 141 -5.52 -7.00 -1.48
C ILE A 141 -5.72 -6.78 -2.97
N THR A 142 -5.46 -5.57 -3.43
CA THR A 142 -5.61 -5.17 -4.83
C THR A 142 -4.30 -4.62 -5.38
N VAL A 143 -3.78 -5.21 -6.45
CA VAL A 143 -2.66 -4.66 -7.21
C VAL A 143 -3.22 -3.97 -8.44
N CYS A 144 -3.07 -2.64 -8.52
CA CYS A 144 -3.64 -1.88 -9.62
C CYS A 144 -2.90 -0.58 -9.89
N TYR A 145 -3.34 0.12 -10.92
CA TYR A 145 -3.13 1.55 -11.05
C TYR A 145 -4.45 2.30 -11.24
N ASP A 146 -4.58 3.48 -10.64
CA ASP A 146 -5.75 4.34 -10.86
C ASP A 146 -5.68 4.96 -12.26
N ILE A 147 -6.73 4.82 -13.06
CA ILE A 147 -6.72 5.25 -14.47
C ILE A 147 -6.72 6.77 -14.68
N LYS A 148 -6.96 7.57 -13.63
CA LYS A 148 -7.00 9.04 -13.71
C LYS A 148 -5.72 9.68 -13.21
N SER A 149 -5.22 9.18 -12.08
CA SER A 149 -4.02 9.66 -11.40
C SER A 149 -2.76 8.87 -11.75
N PHE A 150 -2.92 7.69 -12.38
CA PHE A 150 -1.86 6.74 -12.69
C PHE A 150 -1.11 6.24 -11.44
N ASN A 151 -1.74 6.35 -10.26
CA ASN A 151 -1.17 5.87 -9.01
C ASN A 151 -1.13 4.34 -9.01
N CYS A 152 0.07 3.77 -9.17
CA CYS A 152 0.29 2.34 -9.22
C CYS A 152 0.82 1.82 -7.88
N GLY A 153 0.36 0.63 -7.48
CA GLY A 153 0.88 -0.05 -6.31
C GLY A 153 -0.01 -1.18 -5.82
N ILE A 154 0.29 -1.64 -4.61
CA ILE A 154 -0.49 -2.63 -3.88
C ILE A 154 -1.35 -1.88 -2.87
N TYR A 155 -2.66 -2.09 -2.91
CA TYR A 155 -3.66 -1.48 -2.06
C TYR A 155 -4.23 -2.56 -1.15
N ILE A 156 -4.24 -2.28 0.15
CA ILE A 156 -4.83 -3.15 1.17
C ILE A 156 -5.95 -2.35 1.83
N THR A 157 -7.15 -2.91 1.85
CA THR A 157 -8.33 -2.31 2.46
C THR A 157 -8.98 -3.31 3.39
N TRP A 158 -9.60 -2.83 4.47
CA TRP A 158 -10.28 -3.66 5.45
C TRP A 158 -11.79 -3.44 5.41
N ASN A 159 -12.53 -4.50 5.74
CA ASN A 159 -14.00 -4.51 5.82
C ASN A 159 -14.55 -3.62 6.94
#